data_AF-A0A2E7QAQ2-F1
#
_entry.id   AF-A0A2E7QAQ2-F1
#
_cell.length_a   1.000
_cell.length_b   1.000
_cell.length_c   1.000
_cell.angle_alpha   90.00
_cell.angle_beta   90.00
_cell.angle_gamma   90.00
#
_symmetry.space_group_name_H-M   'P 1'
#
loop_
_entity.id
_entity.type
_entity.pdbx_description
1 polymer ?
#
loop_
_entity_poly.entity_id
_entity_poly.type
_entity_poly.pdbx_seq_one_letter_code
_entity_poly.pdbx_strand_id
1 'polypeptide(L)'
;MGTLASVLEQSGIATVAISIIREQIEATQPPRALHCEFPLGRPLGKPGDSEFQHQVLDAAFDLLNVESGPVLVDYPEEISDDADAPLSCTIPPADHSDKHPAEAEALGLLPIWRRTYEKYGRTTVGKVVTPEQVPEIVTLFARIADGEDWTSVGLPGDPTKLGADIKNFYEEASLSLSESVPGARQAETWFVTQTKAGDVIQRARIALEEQEAGSYFTTYILPLTQVREPGSGTDE
;
A
#
# COMPACT_ATOMS: atom_id res chain seq x y z
N MET A 1 -12.67 9.38 14.16
CA MET A 1 -11.71 9.55 15.27
C MET A 1 -12.24 10.53 16.32
N GLY A 2 -12.68 11.75 15.96
CA GLY A 2 -13.15 12.75 16.93
C GLY A 2 -14.27 12.30 17.88
N THR A 3 -15.33 11.65 17.36
CA THR A 3 -16.46 11.21 18.20
C THR A 3 -16.06 10.24 19.31
N LEU A 4 -15.18 9.27 19.02
CA LEU A 4 -14.72 8.31 20.03
C LEU A 4 -13.88 9.01 21.10
N ALA A 5 -12.99 9.92 20.68
CA ALA A 5 -12.17 10.70 21.60
C ALA A 5 -13.05 11.51 22.57
N SER A 6 -14.09 12.19 22.06
CA SER A 6 -15.02 12.94 22.90
C SER A 6 -15.77 12.06 23.91
N VAL A 7 -16.19 10.84 23.53
CA VAL A 7 -16.85 9.90 24.45
C VAL A 7 -15.88 9.43 25.54
N LEU A 8 -14.63 9.16 25.20
CA LEU A 8 -13.60 8.76 26.16
C LEU A 8 -13.31 9.87 27.17
N GLU A 9 -13.20 11.13 26.74
CA GLU A 9 -13.05 12.28 27.65
C GLU A 9 -14.21 12.42 28.62
N GLN A 10 -15.45 12.26 28.14
CA GLN A 10 -16.65 12.33 28.99
C GLN A 10 -16.65 11.22 30.06
N SER A 11 -15.94 10.12 29.82
CA SER A 11 -15.74 9.04 30.80
C SER A 11 -14.52 9.25 31.71
N GLY A 12 -13.80 10.37 31.57
CA GLY A 12 -12.61 10.69 32.36
C GLY A 12 -11.30 10.12 31.81
N ILE A 13 -11.27 9.68 30.54
CA ILE A 13 -10.06 9.19 29.88
C ILE A 13 -9.56 10.27 28.91
N ALA A 14 -8.41 10.87 29.24
CA ALA A 14 -7.79 11.87 28.39
C ALA A 14 -7.29 11.27 27.06
N THR A 15 -7.48 12.01 25.96
CA THR A 15 -7.19 11.61 24.58
C THR A 15 -6.45 12.70 23.81
N VAL A 16 -5.54 12.31 22.92
CA VAL A 16 -5.00 13.18 21.89
C VAL A 16 -5.07 12.43 20.56
N ALA A 17 -5.46 13.14 19.49
CA ALA A 17 -5.43 12.62 18.14
C ALA A 17 -4.19 13.14 17.40
N ILE A 18 -3.53 12.28 16.63
CA ILE A 18 -2.55 12.69 15.63
C ILE A 18 -3.22 12.53 14.27
N SER A 19 -3.22 13.57 13.45
CA SER A 19 -3.79 13.55 12.10
C SER A 19 -2.77 14.01 11.07
N ILE A 20 -2.82 13.38 9.90
CA ILE A 20 -2.06 13.76 8.70
C ILE A 20 -2.99 14.25 7.57
N ILE A 21 -4.27 14.45 7.88
CA ILE A 21 -5.27 14.98 6.95
C ILE A 21 -6.00 16.11 7.68
N ARG A 22 -5.75 17.35 7.27
CA ARG A 22 -6.27 18.56 7.91
C ARG A 22 -7.79 18.62 7.90
N GLU A 23 -8.40 18.40 6.74
CA GLU A 23 -9.84 18.55 6.57
C GLU A 23 -10.61 17.56 7.45
N GLN A 24 -10.05 16.35 7.65
CA GLN A 24 -10.65 15.34 8.52
C GLN A 24 -10.61 15.75 10.00
N ILE A 25 -9.52 16.36 10.46
CA ILE A 25 -9.38 16.72 11.88
C ILE A 25 -10.19 17.98 12.20
N GLU A 26 -10.25 18.93 11.27
CA GLU A 26 -11.13 20.10 11.36
C GLU A 26 -12.61 19.72 11.36
N ALA A 27 -13.01 18.74 10.53
CA ALA A 27 -14.40 18.28 10.49
C ALA A 27 -14.81 17.48 11.73
N THR A 28 -13.90 16.70 12.31
CA THR A 28 -14.21 15.81 13.45
C THR A 28 -13.99 16.44 14.81
N GLN A 29 -13.25 17.56 14.90
CA GLN A 29 -13.04 18.37 16.11
C GLN A 29 -12.81 17.54 17.38
N PRO A 30 -11.78 16.68 17.42
CA PRO A 30 -11.46 15.97 18.67
C PRO A 30 -11.11 16.98 19.79
N PRO A 31 -11.17 16.55 21.06
CA PRO A 31 -10.79 17.38 22.19
C PRO A 31 -9.42 18.04 22.02
N ARG A 32 -8.42 17.26 21.61
CA ARG A 32 -7.05 17.69 21.38
C ARG A 32 -6.51 16.98 20.13
N ALA A 33 -5.90 17.73 19.23
CA ALA A 33 -5.25 17.18 18.06
C ALA A 33 -3.92 17.86 17.75
N LEU A 34 -2.93 17.03 17.43
CA LEU A 34 -1.73 17.42 16.71
C LEU A 34 -1.94 17.08 15.23
N HIS A 35 -1.70 18.05 14.36
CA HIS A 35 -1.71 17.86 12.93
C HIS A 35 -0.28 17.84 12.40
N CYS A 36 0.04 16.87 11.56
CA CYS A 36 1.37 16.70 10.99
C CYS A 36 1.26 16.64 9.47
N GLU A 37 1.96 17.53 8.77
CA GLU A 37 2.09 17.52 7.31
C GLU A 37 3.09 16.44 6.88
N PHE A 38 2.71 15.17 7.08
CA PHE A 38 3.52 13.97 6.79
C PHE A 38 2.87 13.10 5.72
N PRO A 39 3.63 12.22 5.04
CA PRO A 39 3.07 11.36 4.01
C PRO A 39 2.05 10.36 4.59
N LEU A 40 1.05 10.00 3.79
CA LEU A 40 0.03 9.03 4.17
C LEU A 40 0.67 7.72 4.67
N GLY A 41 0.22 7.23 5.83
CA GLY A 41 0.77 6.02 6.47
C GLY A 41 2.00 6.27 7.35
N ARG A 42 2.45 7.52 7.51
CA ARG A 42 3.58 7.91 8.37
C ARG A 42 3.17 8.96 9.41
N PRO A 43 2.18 8.68 10.28
CA PRO A 43 1.68 9.67 11.25
C PRO A 43 2.71 10.14 12.27
N LEU A 44 3.81 9.41 12.45
CA LEU A 44 4.93 9.76 13.34
C LEU A 44 6.20 10.14 12.57
N GLY A 45 6.13 10.33 11.25
CA GLY A 45 7.27 10.64 10.40
C GLY A 45 8.03 9.42 9.86
N LYS A 46 9.34 9.58 9.61
CA LYS A 46 10.16 8.61 8.88
C LYS A 46 10.30 7.28 9.64
N PRO A 47 10.14 6.12 8.98
CA PRO A 47 10.36 4.83 9.63
C PRO A 47 11.81 4.67 10.10
N GLY A 48 11.99 4.13 11.31
CA GLY A 48 13.30 3.88 11.91
C GLY A 48 13.96 5.09 12.58
N ASP A 49 13.40 6.28 12.45
CA ASP A 49 13.86 7.48 13.15
C ASP A 49 13.17 7.59 14.51
N SER A 50 13.64 6.81 15.48
CA SER A 50 13.04 6.77 16.81
C SER A 50 13.13 8.10 17.55
N GLU A 51 14.17 8.89 17.29
CA GLU A 51 14.33 10.19 17.95
C GLU A 51 13.25 11.16 17.48
N PHE A 52 13.07 11.30 16.15
CA PHE A 52 12.01 12.11 15.58
C PHE A 52 10.61 11.63 15.98
N GLN A 53 10.37 10.32 15.96
CA GLN A 53 9.08 9.75 16.35
C GLN A 53 8.73 10.07 17.81
N HIS A 54 9.70 10.05 18.73
CA HIS A 54 9.46 10.47 20.11
C HIS A 54 9.17 11.97 20.22
N GLN A 55 9.84 12.83 19.44
CA GLN A 55 9.55 14.27 19.42
C GLN A 55 8.11 14.57 18.97
N VAL A 56 7.60 13.85 17.97
CA VAL A 56 6.19 13.96 17.53
C VAL A 56 5.23 13.50 18.65
N LEU A 57 5.55 12.41 19.34
CA LEU A 57 4.75 11.92 20.46
C LEU A 57 4.77 12.89 21.64
N ASP A 58 5.92 13.46 21.98
CA ASP A 58 6.06 14.45 23.05
C ASP A 58 5.19 15.69 22.73
N ALA A 59 5.26 16.21 21.51
CA ALA A 59 4.41 17.32 21.07
C ALA A 59 2.90 16.99 21.14
N ALA A 60 2.51 15.75 20.83
CA ALA A 60 1.13 15.31 20.99
C ALA A 60 0.74 15.19 22.47
N PHE A 61 1.60 14.63 23.32
CA PHE A 61 1.32 14.48 24.74
C PHE A 61 1.34 15.80 25.52
N ASP A 62 2.10 16.79 25.07
CA ASP A 62 2.05 18.14 25.63
C ASP A 62 0.65 18.76 25.55
N LEU A 63 -0.13 18.39 24.52
CA LEU A 63 -1.53 18.82 24.39
C LEU A 63 -2.41 18.28 25.53
N LEU A 64 -2.05 17.18 26.20
CA LEU A 64 -2.84 16.66 27.33
C LEU A 64 -2.92 17.64 28.51
N ASN A 65 -2.02 18.63 28.58
CA ASN A 65 -2.08 19.71 29.58
C ASN A 65 -3.16 20.76 29.27
N VAL A 66 -3.80 20.70 28.09
CA VAL A 66 -4.88 21.59 27.71
C VAL A 66 -6.20 21.09 28.28
N GLU A 67 -6.77 21.84 29.23
CA GLU A 67 -7.96 21.45 29.99
C GLU A 67 -9.23 21.32 29.13
N SER A 68 -9.37 22.13 28.08
CA SER A 68 -10.58 22.17 27.26
C SER A 68 -10.27 22.37 25.77
N GLY A 69 -11.02 21.67 24.93
CA GLY A 69 -10.95 21.77 23.47
C GLY A 69 -12.24 22.25 22.81
N PRO A 70 -12.35 22.14 21.47
CA PRO A 70 -11.38 21.51 20.58
C PRO A 70 -10.11 22.36 20.40
N VAL A 71 -8.94 21.72 20.45
CA VAL A 71 -7.65 22.33 20.13
C VAL A 71 -6.99 21.56 19.00
N LEU A 72 -6.51 22.30 18.01
CA LEU A 72 -5.75 21.80 16.87
C LEU A 72 -4.43 22.58 16.83
N VAL A 73 -3.31 21.86 16.90
CA VAL A 73 -1.96 22.41 16.81
C VAL A 73 -1.22 21.77 15.67
N ASP A 74 -0.49 22.56 14.90
CA ASP A 74 0.36 22.08 13.82
C ASP A 74 1.75 21.72 14.34
N TYR A 75 2.23 20.54 13.98
CA TYR A 75 3.62 20.15 14.19
C TYR A 75 4.51 21.01 13.29
N PRO A 76 5.63 21.55 13.81
CA PRO A 76 6.40 22.58 13.11
C PRO A 76 7.19 22.08 11.91
N GLU A 77 7.44 20.78 11.81
CA GLU A 77 8.16 20.19 10.68
C GLU A 77 7.20 19.50 9.71
N GLU A 78 7.50 19.64 8.43
CA GLU A 78 6.80 18.97 7.34
C GLU A 78 7.72 17.89 6.75
N ILE A 79 7.14 16.75 6.38
CA ILE A 79 7.86 15.69 5.69
C ILE A 79 7.20 15.48 4.34
N SER A 80 7.92 15.82 3.28
CA SER A 80 7.58 15.43 1.92
C SER A 80 8.30 14.12 1.57
N ASP A 81 7.59 13.21 0.91
CA ASP A 81 8.18 12.08 0.19
C ASP A 81 7.80 12.23 -1.29
N ASP A 82 8.72 11.88 -2.20
CA ASP A 82 8.41 11.65 -3.62
C ASP A 82 7.60 10.35 -3.76
N ALA A 83 6.39 10.32 -3.21
CA ALA A 83 5.54 9.13 -3.13
C ALA A 83 5.13 8.60 -4.52
N ASP A 84 5.08 9.48 -5.52
CA ASP A 84 4.75 9.17 -6.91
C ASP A 84 5.98 8.76 -7.74
N ALA A 85 7.19 8.93 -7.22
CA ALA A 85 8.39 8.41 -7.89
C ALA A 85 8.54 6.90 -7.59
N PRO A 86 8.64 6.03 -8.61
CA PRO A 86 8.83 4.60 -8.37
C PRO A 86 10.19 4.33 -7.73
N LEU A 87 10.26 3.27 -6.90
CA LEU A 87 11.54 2.78 -6.41
C LEU A 87 12.46 2.40 -7.57
N SER A 88 13.74 2.77 -7.45
CA SER A 88 14.80 2.25 -8.33
C SER A 88 15.21 0.85 -7.88
N CYS A 89 14.30 -0.12 -8.03
CA CYS A 89 14.58 -1.53 -7.79
C CYS A 89 14.85 -2.23 -9.13
N THR A 90 16.03 -2.82 -9.29
CA THR A 90 16.31 -3.66 -10.46
C THR A 90 15.76 -5.06 -10.21
N ILE A 91 14.78 -5.46 -11.03
CA ILE A 91 14.26 -6.82 -11.04
C ILE A 91 15.37 -7.73 -11.60
N PRO A 92 15.82 -8.77 -10.89
CA PRO A 92 16.81 -9.67 -11.42
C PRO A 92 16.29 -10.39 -12.66
N PRO A 93 17.12 -10.63 -13.68
CA PRO A 93 16.74 -11.47 -14.80
C PRO A 93 16.43 -12.89 -14.31
N ALA A 94 15.27 -13.40 -14.69
CA ALA A 94 14.85 -14.77 -14.42
C ALA A 94 14.82 -15.58 -15.72
N ASP A 95 15.45 -16.74 -15.74
CA ASP A 95 15.43 -17.66 -16.89
C ASP A 95 14.30 -18.68 -16.72
N HIS A 96 13.12 -18.31 -17.22
CA HIS A 96 11.93 -19.16 -17.29
C HIS A 96 11.27 -18.99 -18.66
N SER A 97 12.03 -19.27 -19.72
CA SER A 97 11.63 -19.02 -21.11
C SER A 97 10.36 -19.77 -21.57
N ASP A 98 9.97 -20.83 -20.86
CA ASP A 98 8.74 -21.61 -21.11
C ASP A 98 7.49 -21.00 -20.47
N LYS A 99 7.63 -19.97 -19.63
CA LYS A 99 6.56 -19.40 -18.82
C LYS A 99 6.12 -18.03 -19.29
N HIS A 100 4.93 -17.61 -18.85
CA HIS A 100 4.48 -16.25 -19.10
C HIS A 100 5.48 -15.24 -18.49
N PRO A 101 5.85 -14.14 -19.18
CA PRO A 101 6.88 -13.21 -18.71
C PRO A 101 6.67 -12.65 -17.29
N ALA A 102 5.41 -12.46 -16.87
CA ALA A 102 5.07 -12.01 -15.52
C ALA A 102 5.19 -13.12 -14.45
N GLU A 103 4.93 -14.38 -14.83
CA GLU A 103 5.17 -15.53 -13.95
C GLU A 103 6.67 -15.73 -13.72
N ALA A 104 7.45 -15.66 -14.80
CA ALA A 104 8.90 -15.72 -14.76
C ALA A 104 9.49 -14.65 -13.82
N GLU A 105 8.97 -13.43 -13.88
CA GLU A 105 9.34 -12.33 -13.00
C GLU A 105 9.05 -12.64 -11.53
N ALA A 106 7.83 -13.07 -11.21
CA ALA A 106 7.44 -13.43 -9.84
C ALA A 106 8.29 -14.60 -9.29
N LEU A 107 8.57 -15.61 -10.11
CA LEU A 107 9.48 -16.71 -9.76
C LEU A 107 10.89 -16.22 -9.43
N GLY A 108 11.43 -15.29 -10.25
CA GLY A 108 12.73 -14.66 -10.02
C GLY A 108 12.81 -13.86 -8.71
N LEU A 109 11.68 -13.32 -8.24
CA LEU A 109 11.60 -12.56 -7.00
C LEU A 109 11.42 -13.43 -5.75
N LEU A 110 11.02 -14.70 -5.86
CA LEU A 110 10.82 -15.59 -4.69
C LEU A 110 12.05 -15.68 -3.77
N PRO A 111 13.29 -15.86 -4.28
CA PRO A 111 14.47 -15.88 -3.40
C PRO A 111 14.70 -14.56 -2.66
N ILE A 112 14.39 -13.43 -3.30
CA ILE A 112 14.52 -12.09 -2.69
C ILE A 112 13.45 -11.91 -1.61
N TRP A 113 12.21 -12.27 -1.93
CA TRP A 113 11.12 -12.24 -0.97
C TRP A 113 11.44 -13.09 0.27
N ARG A 114 12.00 -14.30 0.09
CA ARG A 114 12.44 -15.15 1.21
C ARG A 114 13.49 -14.45 2.08
N ARG A 115 14.46 -13.77 1.47
CA ARG A 115 15.46 -12.97 2.21
C ARG A 115 14.81 -11.83 3.00
N THR A 116 13.81 -11.15 2.43
CA THR A 116 13.00 -10.17 3.18
C THR A 116 12.32 -10.84 4.37
N TYR A 117 11.65 -11.97 4.16
CA TYR A 117 10.95 -12.69 5.21
C TYR A 117 11.89 -13.14 6.34
N GLU A 118 13.07 -13.68 6.01
CA GLU A 118 14.09 -14.06 6.98
C GLU A 118 14.58 -12.86 7.82
N LYS A 119 14.70 -11.68 7.21
CA LYS A 119 15.15 -10.45 7.89
C LYS A 119 14.10 -9.88 8.83
N TYR A 120 12.82 -9.88 8.42
CA TYR A 120 11.75 -9.17 9.15
C TYR A 120 10.78 -10.08 9.91
N GLY A 121 10.77 -11.39 9.62
CA GLY A 121 9.97 -12.41 10.31
C GLY A 121 8.45 -12.30 10.12
N ARG A 122 7.99 -11.51 9.15
CA ARG A 122 6.56 -11.25 8.91
C ARG A 122 6.25 -11.14 7.42
N THR A 123 5.03 -11.48 7.05
CA THR A 123 4.47 -11.27 5.70
C THR A 123 3.03 -10.79 5.82
N THR A 124 2.61 -10.03 4.82
CA THR A 124 1.27 -9.51 4.58
C THR A 124 0.59 -10.21 3.42
N VAL A 125 1.30 -11.12 2.73
CA VAL A 125 0.74 -12.12 1.82
C VAL A 125 0.03 -13.19 2.65
N GLY A 126 -1.07 -13.75 2.16
CA GLY A 126 -1.82 -14.81 2.84
C GLY A 126 -3.30 -14.52 3.02
N LYS A 127 -3.86 -13.56 2.28
CA LYS A 127 -5.32 -13.33 2.27
C LYS A 127 -6.05 -14.50 1.60
N VAL A 128 -5.43 -15.11 0.60
CA VAL A 128 -5.94 -16.28 -0.12
C VAL A 128 -4.84 -17.32 -0.35
N VAL A 129 -3.62 -16.91 -0.71
CA VAL A 129 -2.55 -17.80 -1.13
C VAL A 129 -1.25 -17.57 -0.39
N THR A 130 -0.34 -18.56 -0.38
CA THR A 130 1.01 -18.37 0.14
C THR A 130 1.91 -17.62 -0.84
N PRO A 131 3.01 -17.01 -0.38
CA PRO A 131 4.00 -16.35 -1.23
C PRO A 131 4.51 -17.24 -2.38
N GLU A 132 4.71 -18.53 -2.13
CA GLU A 132 5.18 -19.49 -3.14
C GLU A 132 4.16 -19.75 -4.25
N GLN A 133 2.88 -19.50 -4.00
CA GLN A 133 1.80 -19.68 -4.97
C GLN A 133 1.58 -18.43 -5.84
N VAL A 134 2.13 -17.27 -5.44
CA VAL A 134 1.94 -15.99 -6.15
C VAL A 134 2.26 -16.09 -7.65
N PRO A 135 3.35 -16.73 -8.11
CA PRO A 135 3.63 -16.82 -9.54
C PRO A 135 2.53 -17.52 -10.34
N GLU A 136 1.94 -18.60 -9.81
CA GLU A 136 0.83 -19.30 -10.45
C GLU A 136 -0.41 -18.41 -10.56
N ILE A 137 -0.70 -17.62 -9.51
CA ILE A 137 -1.81 -16.67 -9.52
C ILE A 137 -1.60 -15.57 -10.56
N VAL A 138 -0.37 -15.07 -10.73
CA VAL A 138 -0.04 -14.12 -11.79
C VAL A 138 -0.36 -14.70 -13.17
N THR A 139 -0.10 -16.00 -13.39
CA THR A 139 -0.47 -16.69 -14.65
C THR A 139 -1.97 -16.76 -14.86
N LEU A 140 -2.76 -17.00 -13.81
CA LEU A 140 -4.22 -16.97 -13.91
C LEU A 140 -4.74 -15.59 -14.30
N PHE A 141 -4.20 -14.51 -13.70
CA PHE A 141 -4.55 -13.16 -14.11
C PHE A 141 -4.09 -12.82 -15.53
N ALA A 142 -2.95 -13.34 -15.98
CA ALA A 142 -2.50 -13.16 -17.36
C ALA A 142 -3.50 -13.78 -18.35
N ARG A 143 -4.04 -14.96 -18.05
CA ARG A 143 -5.10 -15.59 -18.87
C ARG A 143 -6.38 -14.76 -18.93
N ILE A 144 -6.81 -14.17 -17.80
CA ILE A 144 -7.96 -13.25 -17.77
C ILE A 144 -7.66 -12.01 -18.64
N ALA A 145 -6.45 -11.44 -18.50
CA ALA A 145 -6.01 -10.30 -19.27
C ALA A 145 -5.95 -10.57 -20.79
N ASP A 146 -5.75 -11.83 -21.18
CA ASP A 146 -5.77 -12.29 -22.58
C ASP A 146 -7.18 -12.67 -23.07
N GLY A 147 -8.21 -12.42 -22.25
CA GLY A 147 -9.62 -12.55 -22.62
C GLY A 147 -10.29 -13.86 -22.20
N GLU A 148 -9.62 -14.70 -21.40
CA GLU A 148 -10.28 -15.89 -20.84
C GLU A 148 -11.33 -15.50 -19.80
N ASP A 149 -12.41 -16.27 -19.72
CA ASP A 149 -13.51 -16.01 -18.79
C ASP A 149 -13.06 -16.17 -17.33
N TRP A 150 -13.17 -15.10 -16.55
CA TRP A 150 -12.63 -15.03 -15.19
C TRP A 150 -13.26 -16.05 -14.24
N THR A 151 -14.48 -16.52 -14.53
CA THR A 151 -15.15 -17.54 -13.71
C THR A 151 -14.65 -18.96 -13.98
N SER A 152 -13.97 -19.19 -15.10
CA SER A 152 -13.50 -20.51 -15.54
C SER A 152 -11.98 -20.69 -15.53
N VAL A 153 -11.18 -19.62 -15.39
CA VAL A 153 -9.72 -19.73 -15.30
C VAL A 153 -9.22 -20.50 -14.07
N GLY A 154 -10.06 -20.64 -13.03
CA GLY A 154 -9.78 -21.42 -11.83
C GLY A 154 -9.11 -20.64 -10.69
N LEU A 155 -9.46 -19.36 -10.49
CA LEU A 155 -8.96 -18.59 -9.33
C LEU A 155 -9.33 -19.31 -8.01
N PRO A 156 -8.37 -19.48 -7.07
CA PRO A 156 -8.63 -20.20 -5.81
C PRO A 156 -9.38 -19.35 -4.76
N GLY A 157 -9.86 -18.16 -5.14
CA GLY A 157 -10.58 -17.27 -4.24
C GLY A 157 -10.91 -15.93 -4.88
N ASP A 158 -11.14 -14.96 -4.00
CA ASP A 158 -11.57 -13.61 -4.35
C ASP A 158 -10.50 -12.84 -5.18
N PRO A 159 -10.80 -12.36 -6.40
CA PRO A 159 -9.86 -11.65 -7.26
C PRO A 159 -9.21 -10.42 -6.60
N THR A 160 -9.98 -9.64 -5.83
CA THR A 160 -9.48 -8.46 -5.13
C THR A 160 -8.44 -8.84 -4.07
N LYS A 161 -8.71 -9.90 -3.30
CA LYS A 161 -7.75 -10.39 -2.29
C LYS A 161 -6.51 -11.02 -2.92
N LEU A 162 -6.67 -11.73 -4.04
CA LEU A 162 -5.56 -12.31 -4.80
C LEU A 162 -4.65 -11.22 -5.39
N GLY A 163 -5.23 -10.16 -5.98
CA GLY A 163 -4.46 -8.99 -6.44
C GLY A 163 -3.68 -8.34 -5.29
N ALA A 164 -4.28 -8.29 -4.10
CA ALA A 164 -3.61 -7.76 -2.92
C ALA A 164 -2.48 -8.67 -2.40
N ASP A 165 -2.61 -9.99 -2.48
CA ASP A 165 -1.51 -10.93 -2.17
C ASP A 165 -0.34 -10.77 -3.15
N ILE A 166 -0.62 -10.61 -4.46
CA ILE A 166 0.41 -10.35 -5.48
C ILE A 166 1.13 -9.02 -5.21
N LYS A 167 0.38 -7.92 -5.02
CA LYS A 167 0.97 -6.61 -4.68
C LYS A 167 1.85 -6.71 -3.45
N ASN A 168 1.34 -7.31 -2.37
CA ASN A 168 2.07 -7.46 -1.10
C ASN A 168 3.37 -8.25 -1.29
N PHE A 169 3.37 -9.30 -2.11
CA PHE A 169 4.58 -10.07 -2.44
C PHE A 169 5.65 -9.19 -3.10
N TYR A 170 5.26 -8.37 -4.07
CA TYR A 170 6.17 -7.45 -4.75
C TYR A 170 6.69 -6.34 -3.82
N GLU A 171 5.82 -5.73 -3.00
CA GLU A 171 6.24 -4.71 -2.02
C GLU A 171 7.19 -5.28 -0.96
N GLU A 172 7.00 -6.53 -0.54
CA GLU A 172 7.93 -7.20 0.37
C GLU A 172 9.26 -7.52 -0.32
N ALA A 173 9.22 -7.99 -1.57
CA ALA A 173 10.45 -8.23 -2.34
C ALA A 173 11.25 -6.92 -2.53
N SER A 174 10.59 -5.79 -2.77
CA SER A 174 11.26 -4.51 -3.00
C SER A 174 12.07 -4.02 -1.80
N LEU A 175 11.68 -4.38 -0.56
CA LEU A 175 12.42 -4.01 0.66
C LEU A 175 13.86 -4.56 0.71
N SER A 176 14.13 -5.68 0.01
CA SER A 176 15.48 -6.24 -0.09
C SER A 176 16.20 -5.84 -1.39
N LEU A 177 15.51 -5.15 -2.29
CA LEU A 177 16.07 -4.58 -3.52
C LEU A 177 16.47 -3.10 -3.35
N SER A 178 15.86 -2.38 -2.41
CA SER A 178 16.17 -0.99 -2.15
C SER A 178 17.32 -0.83 -1.15
N GLU A 179 18.21 0.12 -1.41
CA GLU A 179 19.31 0.49 -0.49
C GLU A 179 18.81 1.36 0.68
N SER A 180 17.66 2.01 0.53
CA SER A 180 17.00 2.85 1.52
C SER A 180 15.59 2.37 1.83
N VAL A 181 15.00 2.85 2.94
CA VAL A 181 13.58 2.62 3.24
C VAL A 181 12.75 3.33 2.17
N PRO A 182 11.91 2.59 1.39
CA PRO A 182 11.04 3.20 0.38
C PRO A 182 10.17 4.30 0.96
N GLY A 183 9.90 5.37 0.19
CA GLY A 183 8.82 6.30 0.50
C GLY A 183 7.47 5.56 0.60
N ALA A 184 6.50 6.14 1.30
CA ALA A 184 5.28 5.43 1.72
C ALA A 184 4.53 4.68 0.60
N ARG A 185 4.62 5.15 -0.65
CA ARG A 185 3.94 4.57 -1.81
C ARG A 185 4.87 4.19 -2.96
N GLN A 186 6.19 4.35 -2.81
CA GLN A 186 7.13 4.10 -3.91
C GLN A 186 7.17 2.62 -4.33
N ALA A 187 6.97 1.68 -3.39
CA ALA A 187 6.90 0.26 -3.68
C ALA A 187 5.61 -0.11 -4.46
N GLU A 188 4.49 0.50 -4.09
CA GLU A 188 3.23 0.38 -4.80
C GLU A 188 3.37 0.93 -6.23
N THR A 189 3.88 2.14 -6.38
CA THR A 189 4.10 2.77 -7.70
C THR A 189 5.07 1.95 -8.55
N TRP A 190 6.16 1.43 -7.96
CA TRP A 190 7.07 0.52 -8.65
C TRP A 190 6.36 -0.75 -9.14
N PHE A 191 5.57 -1.41 -8.28
CA PHE A 191 4.79 -2.59 -8.67
C PHE A 191 3.91 -2.30 -9.88
N VAL A 192 3.09 -1.24 -9.82
CA VAL A 192 2.13 -0.94 -10.90
C VAL A 192 2.80 -0.48 -12.19
N THR A 193 3.92 0.26 -12.10
CA THR A 193 4.48 0.97 -13.26
C THR A 193 5.72 0.33 -13.88
N GLN A 194 6.42 -0.53 -13.15
CA GLN A 194 7.71 -1.08 -13.56
C GLN A 194 7.78 -2.61 -13.56
N THR A 195 6.73 -3.31 -13.14
CA THR A 195 6.71 -4.79 -13.09
C THR A 195 5.76 -5.36 -14.16
N LYS A 196 6.11 -6.52 -14.70
CA LYS A 196 5.24 -7.25 -15.64
C LYS A 196 3.99 -7.78 -14.96
N ALA A 197 4.06 -8.15 -13.68
CA ALA A 197 2.86 -8.54 -12.94
C ALA A 197 1.91 -7.36 -12.72
N GLY A 198 2.42 -6.16 -12.44
CA GLY A 198 1.61 -4.95 -12.34
C GLY A 198 0.85 -4.66 -13.63
N ASP A 199 1.53 -4.76 -14.77
CA ASP A 199 0.89 -4.66 -16.10
C ASP A 199 -0.20 -5.73 -16.31
N VAL A 200 0.09 -6.99 -15.97
CA VAL A 200 -0.90 -8.08 -16.04
C VAL A 200 -2.14 -7.76 -15.21
N ILE A 201 -1.98 -7.30 -13.96
CA ILE A 201 -3.11 -6.99 -13.08
C ILE A 201 -3.92 -5.81 -13.62
N GLN A 202 -3.26 -4.79 -14.18
CA GLN A 202 -3.94 -3.67 -14.81
C GLN A 202 -4.73 -4.10 -16.04
N ARG A 203 -4.19 -4.98 -16.89
CA ARG A 203 -4.94 -5.52 -18.04
C ARG A 203 -6.06 -6.47 -17.62
N ALA A 204 -5.82 -7.31 -16.61
CA ALA A 204 -6.86 -8.19 -16.06
C ALA A 204 -8.01 -7.38 -15.44
N ARG A 205 -7.73 -6.23 -14.81
CA ARG A 205 -8.76 -5.30 -14.33
C ARG A 205 -9.69 -4.86 -15.48
N ILE A 206 -9.12 -4.44 -16.60
CA ILE A 206 -9.88 -4.00 -17.78
C ILE A 206 -10.70 -5.17 -18.32
N ALA A 207 -10.12 -6.36 -18.45
CA ALA A 207 -10.85 -7.55 -18.88
C ALA A 207 -12.00 -7.93 -17.93
N LEU A 208 -11.82 -7.78 -16.60
CA LEU A 208 -12.88 -7.99 -15.61
C LEU A 208 -14.02 -6.97 -15.75
N GLU A 209 -13.72 -5.73 -16.15
CA GLU A 209 -14.74 -4.71 -16.46
C GLU A 209 -15.53 -5.08 -17.71
N GLU A 210 -14.85 -5.47 -18.79
CA GLU A 210 -15.48 -5.92 -20.04
C GLU A 210 -16.35 -7.16 -19.85
N GLN A 211 -15.97 -8.03 -18.91
CA GLN A 211 -16.72 -9.24 -18.53
C GLN A 211 -17.78 -8.99 -17.45
N GLU A 212 -18.04 -7.73 -17.07
CA GLU A 212 -19.06 -7.34 -16.10
C GLU A 212 -18.91 -8.05 -14.72
N ALA A 213 -17.68 -8.34 -14.30
CA ALA A 213 -17.39 -9.09 -13.06
C ALA A 213 -17.86 -8.39 -11.77
N GLY A 214 -18.16 -7.09 -11.85
CA GLY A 214 -18.68 -6.27 -10.78
C GLY A 214 -17.64 -5.29 -10.21
N SER A 215 -18.11 -4.11 -9.79
CA SER A 215 -17.25 -2.99 -9.39
C SER A 215 -16.30 -3.33 -8.26
N TYR A 216 -16.67 -4.26 -7.36
CA TYR A 216 -15.79 -4.68 -6.28
C TYR A 216 -14.47 -5.30 -6.78
N PHE A 217 -14.53 -6.13 -7.83
CA PHE A 217 -13.34 -6.79 -8.39
C PHE A 217 -12.53 -5.89 -9.32
N THR A 218 -13.16 -4.87 -9.90
CA THR A 218 -12.49 -3.99 -10.85
C THR A 218 -11.90 -2.76 -10.17
N THR A 219 -12.56 -2.24 -9.14
CA THR A 219 -12.15 -1.02 -8.44
C THR A 219 -11.07 -1.27 -7.39
N TYR A 220 -11.11 -2.42 -6.70
CA TYR A 220 -10.27 -2.67 -5.53
C TYR A 220 -9.12 -3.65 -5.75
N ILE A 221 -9.01 -4.26 -6.93
CA ILE A 221 -7.90 -5.16 -7.27
C ILE A 221 -6.54 -4.44 -7.30
N LEU A 222 -6.56 -3.15 -7.63
CA LEU A 222 -5.45 -2.22 -7.47
C LEU A 222 -5.88 -1.05 -6.57
N PRO A 223 -4.94 -0.38 -5.88
CA PRO A 223 -5.23 0.85 -5.15
C PRO A 223 -5.86 1.90 -6.07
N LEU A 224 -6.93 2.57 -5.61
CA LEU A 224 -7.69 3.57 -6.39
C LEU A 224 -6.81 4.65 -7.01
N THR A 225 -5.76 5.03 -6.29
CA THR A 225 -4.78 6.03 -6.68
C THR A 225 -3.82 5.58 -7.79
N GLN A 226 -3.86 4.30 -8.17
CA GLN A 226 -3.03 3.69 -9.20
C GLN A 226 -3.85 3.16 -10.38
N VAL A 227 -5.18 3.28 -10.32
CA VAL A 227 -6.07 2.87 -11.42
C VAL A 227 -5.80 3.78 -12.61
N ARG A 228 -5.31 3.19 -13.71
CA ARG A 228 -5.11 3.89 -14.98
C ARG A 228 -6.22 3.50 -15.95
N GLU A 229 -6.82 4.50 -16.59
CA GLU A 229 -7.71 4.26 -17.72
C GLU A 229 -6.88 4.07 -18.99
N PRO A 230 -7.27 3.15 -19.90
CA PRO A 230 -6.57 2.99 -21.17
C PRO A 230 -6.60 4.31 -21.96
N GLY A 231 -5.42 4.89 -22.21
CA GLY A 231 -5.25 6.13 -22.99
C GLY A 231 -4.75 7.36 -22.21
N SER A 232 -4.53 7.28 -20.89
CA SER A 232 -4.00 8.40 -20.09
C SER A 232 -2.46 8.48 -20.05
N GLY A 233 -1.77 7.87 -21.02
CA GLY A 233 -0.33 8.05 -21.18
C GLY A 233 -0.06 9.45 -21.70
N THR A 234 0.49 10.31 -20.84
CA THR A 234 1.22 11.49 -21.30
C THR A 234 2.42 11.00 -22.10
N ASP A 235 2.35 11.17 -23.42
CA ASP A 235 3.53 11.26 -24.27
C ASP A 235 4.35 12.47 -23.77
N GLU A 236 5.39 12.21 -22.96
CA GLU A 236 6.58 13.05 -22.82
C GLU A 236 7.84 12.18 -22.69
#